data_AF-A0A8C1I5F8-F1
#
_entry.id   AF-A0A8C1I5F8-F1
#
_cell.length_a   1.000
_cell.length_b   1.000
_cell.length_c   1.000
_cell.angle_alpha   90.00
_cell.angle_beta   90.00
_cell.angle_gamma   90.00
#
_symmetry.space_group_name_H-M   'P 1'
#
loop_
_entity.id
_entity.type
_entity.pdbx_description
1 polymer ?
#
loop_
_entity_poly.entity_id
_entity_poly.type
_entity_poly.pdbx_seq_one_letter_code
_entity_poly.pdbx_strand_id
1 'polypeptide(L)'
;MGIRKNCYIIFTMNAWTFYTVLCILLFSGTAHPRVHQADKVITAALGNTVTLQCYSDKDNIYWYKQIAGQPPRVMSAFQKMSEPIFYKEFKTHRFWGKRLGSSSNLTISGIIQSDEAVYYCGAKAFYIEFGNGTHLIIKGPHDSTPKISKSDHLSNFTECQQKCFEESTNQVKNEEKLGPEVLGLACALGFCGVLIFALVGFIFKRVQVSGQDKEVRGAQDSDDENLTYAALRFSQRKIKSGGRRERSQQCVNI
;
A
#
# COMPACT_ATOMS: atom_id res chain seq x y z
N MET A 1 -11.66 -11.26 -47.22
CA MET A 1 -11.95 -11.31 -45.77
C MET A 1 -10.64 -11.23 -44.97
N GLY A 2 -9.91 -10.11 -45.04
CA GLY A 2 -8.54 -10.01 -44.48
C GLY A 2 -8.16 -8.67 -43.81
N ILE A 3 -8.95 -7.61 -44.01
CA ILE A 3 -8.59 -6.26 -43.52
C ILE A 3 -9.17 -5.98 -42.12
N ARG A 4 -10.33 -6.59 -41.76
CA ARG A 4 -10.97 -6.41 -40.44
C ARG A 4 -10.20 -7.06 -39.27
N LYS A 5 -9.41 -8.12 -39.53
CA LYS A 5 -8.63 -8.81 -38.49
C LYS A 5 -7.42 -7.99 -38.05
N ASN A 6 -6.77 -7.29 -38.98
CA ASN A 6 -5.60 -6.45 -38.67
C ASN A 6 -5.97 -5.17 -37.90
N CYS A 7 -7.12 -4.58 -38.20
CA CYS A 7 -7.59 -3.41 -37.47
C CYS A 7 -7.93 -3.75 -36.01
N TYR A 8 -8.57 -4.90 -35.78
CA TYR A 8 -8.87 -5.38 -34.42
C TYR A 8 -7.60 -5.57 -33.58
N ILE A 9 -6.54 -6.17 -34.15
CA ILE A 9 -5.27 -6.40 -33.45
C ILE A 9 -4.58 -5.08 -33.08
N ILE A 10 -4.52 -4.11 -34.01
CA ILE A 10 -3.92 -2.78 -33.76
C ILE A 10 -4.71 -2.01 -32.69
N PHE A 11 -6.04 -2.06 -32.71
CA PHE A 11 -6.86 -1.43 -31.68
C PHE A 11 -6.69 -2.10 -30.30
N THR A 12 -6.57 -3.43 -30.24
CA THR A 12 -6.34 -4.14 -28.97
C THR A 12 -4.95 -3.91 -28.38
N MET A 13 -3.91 -3.78 -29.22
CA MET A 13 -2.55 -3.47 -28.74
C MET A 13 -2.48 -2.08 -28.11
N ASN A 14 -3.13 -1.08 -28.72
CA ASN A 14 -3.19 0.27 -28.18
C ASN A 14 -4.01 0.33 -26.88
N ALA A 15 -5.16 -0.34 -26.83
CA ALA A 15 -5.98 -0.38 -25.62
C ALA A 15 -5.23 -1.04 -24.45
N TRP A 16 -4.45 -2.09 -24.72
CA TRP A 16 -3.67 -2.77 -23.69
C TRP A 16 -2.50 -1.93 -23.20
N THR A 17 -1.79 -1.23 -24.09
CA THR A 17 -0.74 -0.28 -23.69
C THR A 17 -1.31 0.92 -22.92
N PHE A 18 -2.49 1.41 -23.28
CA PHE A 18 -3.17 2.47 -22.53
C PHE A 18 -3.58 1.98 -21.14
N TYR A 19 -4.09 0.75 -21.02
CA TYR A 19 -4.49 0.17 -19.74
C TYR A 19 -3.28 -0.11 -18.84
N THR A 20 -2.16 -0.58 -19.39
CA THR A 20 -0.92 -0.79 -18.62
C THR A 20 -0.31 0.53 -18.18
N VAL A 21 -0.28 1.56 -19.04
CA VAL A 21 0.18 2.91 -18.67
C VAL A 21 -0.74 3.54 -17.61
N LEU A 22 -2.06 3.41 -17.77
CA LEU A 22 -3.03 3.88 -16.78
C LEU A 22 -2.87 3.15 -15.45
N CYS A 23 -2.68 1.83 -15.46
CA CYS A 23 -2.35 1.07 -14.25
C CYS A 23 -1.05 1.56 -13.62
N ILE A 24 0.03 1.76 -14.39
CA ILE A 24 1.29 2.29 -13.85
C ILE A 24 1.05 3.65 -13.19
N LEU A 25 0.28 4.55 -13.81
CA LEU A 25 -0.04 5.86 -13.24
C LEU A 25 -0.93 5.77 -11.99
N LEU A 26 -1.89 4.84 -11.94
CA LEU A 26 -2.76 4.61 -10.78
C LEU A 26 -2.05 3.89 -9.62
N PHE A 27 -1.05 3.06 -9.91
CA PHE A 27 -0.25 2.33 -8.92
C PHE A 27 1.05 3.03 -8.55
N SER A 28 1.38 4.17 -9.17
CA SER A 28 2.49 5.06 -8.77
C SER A 28 2.15 5.87 -7.52
N GLY A 29 1.49 5.25 -6.54
CA GLY A 29 1.43 5.80 -5.19
C GLY A 29 2.80 5.63 -4.56
N THR A 30 3.63 6.67 -4.57
CA THR A 30 4.88 6.62 -3.82
C THR A 30 4.52 6.44 -2.35
N ALA A 31 4.84 5.28 -1.77
CA ALA A 31 4.74 5.06 -0.34
C ALA A 31 5.67 6.08 0.34
N HIS A 32 5.10 7.18 0.82
CA HIS A 32 5.88 8.21 1.50
C HIS A 32 6.32 7.65 2.86
N PRO A 33 7.58 7.84 3.27
CA PRO A 33 8.01 7.44 4.60
C PRO A 33 7.11 8.09 5.64
N ARG A 34 6.60 7.30 6.60
CA ARG A 34 5.74 7.81 7.69
C ARG A 34 6.46 8.79 8.62
N VAL A 35 7.79 8.82 8.53
CA VAL A 35 8.69 9.78 9.18
C VAL A 35 9.70 10.28 8.16
N HIS A 36 9.75 11.59 7.96
CA HIS A 36 10.66 12.24 7.02
C HIS A 36 11.64 13.14 7.77
N GLN A 37 12.94 12.97 7.52
CA GLN A 37 13.98 13.92 7.95
C GLN A 37 14.46 14.67 6.71
N ALA A 38 14.50 16.01 6.79
CA ALA A 38 14.77 16.87 5.64
C ALA A 38 16.20 16.67 5.11
N ASP A 39 17.16 16.69 6.02
CA ASP A 39 18.59 16.64 5.68
C ASP A 39 19.18 15.27 6.01
N LYS A 40 19.91 14.69 5.06
CA LYS A 40 20.72 13.49 5.31
C LYS A 40 22.03 13.83 6.02
N VAL A 41 22.60 15.00 5.73
CA VAL A 41 23.88 15.46 6.27
C VAL A 41 23.77 16.96 6.54
N ILE A 42 24.21 17.39 7.71
CA ILE A 42 24.39 18.81 8.05
C ILE A 42 25.85 19.00 8.47
N THR A 43 26.51 20.01 7.90
CA THR A 43 27.89 20.34 8.28
C THR A 43 27.91 21.67 9.05
N ALA A 44 28.51 21.68 10.24
CA ALA A 44 28.54 22.87 11.10
C ALA A 44 29.93 23.10 11.73
N ALA A 45 30.29 24.35 11.98
CA ALA A 45 31.50 24.67 12.73
C ALA A 45 31.25 24.58 14.25
N LEU A 46 32.31 24.44 15.04
CA LEU A 46 32.24 24.53 16.50
C LEU A 46 31.60 25.86 16.92
N GLY A 47 30.74 25.83 17.94
CA GLY A 47 30.00 26.99 18.43
C GLY A 47 28.75 27.35 17.62
N ASN A 48 28.55 26.80 16.42
CA ASN A 48 27.33 27.04 15.64
C ASN A 48 26.08 26.53 16.35
N THR A 49 24.91 27.00 15.91
CA THR A 49 23.62 26.43 16.25
C THR A 49 23.05 25.72 15.03
N VAL A 50 22.58 24.48 15.22
CA VAL A 50 22.04 23.62 14.16
C VAL A 50 20.62 23.21 14.50
N THR A 51 19.74 23.21 13.51
CA THR A 51 18.36 22.73 13.65
C THR A 51 18.15 21.51 12.77
N LEU A 52 17.86 20.37 13.39
CA LEU A 52 17.48 19.12 12.75
C LEU A 52 15.97 19.10 12.55
N GLN A 53 15.52 18.81 11.33
CA GLN A 53 14.09 18.86 10.97
C GLN A 53 13.53 17.47 10.74
N CYS A 54 12.39 17.20 11.37
CA CYS A 54 11.63 15.97 11.20
C CYS A 54 10.14 16.27 10.96
N TYR A 55 9.49 15.43 10.17
CA TYR A 55 8.07 15.50 9.86
C TYR A 55 7.41 14.15 10.06
N SER A 56 6.34 14.10 10.85
CA SER A 56 5.48 12.93 11.00
C SER A 56 4.12 13.32 11.55
N ASP A 57 3.07 12.62 11.12
CA ASP A 57 1.71 12.86 11.60
C ASP A 57 1.39 12.16 12.93
N LYS A 58 2.34 11.39 13.49
CA LYS A 58 2.17 10.72 14.79
C LYS A 58 2.31 11.68 15.95
N ASP A 59 1.55 11.47 17.02
CA ASP A 59 1.50 12.39 18.17
C ASP A 59 2.81 12.47 18.96
N ASN A 60 3.52 11.35 19.08
CA ASN A 60 4.73 11.24 19.89
C ASN A 60 5.94 11.05 18.97
N ILE A 61 6.83 12.04 18.94
CA ILE A 61 8.13 11.96 18.27
C ILE A 61 9.23 11.91 19.32
N TYR A 62 10.25 11.10 19.06
CA TYR A 62 11.43 10.98 19.89
C TYR A 62 12.66 11.31 19.05
N TRP A 63 13.60 12.04 19.63
CA TRP A 63 14.90 12.24 19.03
C TRP A 63 15.91 11.30 19.66
N TYR A 64 16.75 10.69 18.83
CA TYR A 64 17.82 9.79 19.24
C TYR A 64 19.15 10.30 18.70
N LYS A 65 20.20 10.15 19.49
CA LYS A 65 21.59 10.36 19.07
C LYS A 65 22.30 9.02 18.99
N GLN A 66 22.92 8.74 17.86
CA GLN A 66 23.76 7.56 17.66
C GLN A 66 25.18 7.99 17.29
N ILE A 67 26.12 7.69 18.18
CA ILE A 67 27.55 7.78 17.89
C ILE A 67 27.95 6.50 17.17
N ALA A 68 28.83 6.59 16.17
CA ALA A 68 29.32 5.43 15.43
C ALA A 68 29.86 4.34 16.38
N GLY A 69 29.44 3.09 16.18
CA GLY A 69 29.81 1.96 17.04
C GLY A 69 29.08 1.90 18.40
N GLN A 70 28.19 2.85 18.70
CA GLN A 70 27.38 2.84 19.93
C GLN A 70 25.88 2.62 19.62
N PRO A 71 25.11 2.08 20.58
CA PRO A 71 23.67 2.01 20.45
C PRO A 71 23.05 3.42 20.46
N PRO A 72 21.93 3.64 19.73
CA PRO A 72 21.18 4.90 19.81
C PRO A 72 20.71 5.21 21.23
N ARG A 73 20.82 6.46 21.65
CA ARG A 73 20.34 6.96 22.94
C ARG A 73 19.21 7.94 22.74
N VAL A 74 18.13 7.79 23.49
CA VAL A 74 17.02 8.73 23.47
C VAL A 74 17.45 10.07 24.07
N MET A 75 17.26 11.14 23.31
CA MET A 75 17.54 12.51 23.72
C MET A 75 16.32 13.17 24.33
N SER A 76 15.19 13.09 23.63
CA SER A 76 13.99 13.83 23.99
C SER A 76 12.72 13.23 23.43
N ALA A 77 11.59 13.63 24.01
CA ALA A 77 10.24 13.32 23.56
C ALA A 77 9.49 14.62 23.26
N PHE A 78 8.94 14.70 22.05
CA PHE A 78 8.15 15.79 21.50
C PHE A 78 6.70 15.32 21.38
N GLN A 79 5.87 15.74 22.33
CA GLN A 79 4.43 15.48 22.31
C GLN A 79 3.70 16.63 21.62
N LYS A 80 2.52 16.34 21.06
CA LYS A 80 1.69 17.37 20.45
C LYS A 80 1.22 18.38 21.51
N MET A 81 1.36 19.67 21.23
CA MET A 81 0.91 20.77 22.11
C MET A 81 1.57 20.79 23.50
N SER A 82 2.76 20.23 23.65
CA SER A 82 3.52 20.27 24.91
C SER A 82 4.97 20.63 24.65
N GLU A 83 5.63 21.18 25.66
CA GLU A 83 7.06 21.41 25.62
C GLU A 83 7.84 20.08 25.54
N PRO A 84 8.95 20.03 24.80
CA PRO A 84 9.75 18.82 24.72
C PRO A 84 10.36 18.43 26.07
N ILE A 85 10.39 17.13 26.34
CA ILE A 85 11.06 16.57 27.52
C ILE A 85 12.42 16.05 27.08
N PHE A 86 13.50 16.57 27.68
CA PHE A 86 14.86 16.05 27.47
C PHE A 86 15.25 15.06 28.57
N TYR A 87 16.04 14.05 28.23
CA TYR A 87 16.43 12.96 29.13
C TYR A 87 17.92 12.99 29.48
N LYS A 88 18.25 12.56 30.70
CA LYS A 88 19.62 12.29 31.17
C LYS A 88 20.62 13.40 30.77
N GLU A 89 21.68 13.06 30.04
CA GLU A 89 22.76 13.96 29.61
C GLU A 89 22.29 15.09 28.67
N PHE A 90 21.09 14.99 28.10
CA PHE A 90 20.52 15.97 27.17
C PHE A 90 19.70 17.05 27.87
N LYS A 91 19.51 16.99 29.20
CA LYS A 91 18.86 18.04 30.01
C LYS A 91 19.78 19.25 30.21
N THR A 92 20.06 19.98 29.14
CA THR A 92 20.89 21.18 29.16
C THR A 92 20.24 22.28 28.33
N HIS A 93 20.64 23.54 28.51
CA HIS A 93 20.15 24.65 27.68
C HIS A 93 20.63 24.59 26.22
N ARG A 94 21.57 23.70 25.88
CA ARG A 94 22.06 23.54 24.51
C ARG A 94 21.04 22.87 23.60
N PHE A 95 20.21 21.99 24.14
CA PHE A 95 19.23 21.23 23.39
C PHE A 95 17.84 21.78 23.67
N TRP A 96 17.14 22.17 22.61
CA TRP A 96 15.77 22.65 22.70
C TRP A 96 15.04 22.39 21.40
N GLY A 97 13.75 22.64 21.36
CA GLY A 97 12.99 22.50 20.14
C GLY A 97 11.52 22.75 20.39
N LYS A 98 10.73 22.60 19.35
CA LYS A 98 9.28 22.59 19.47
C LYS A 98 8.66 21.70 18.42
N ARG A 99 7.44 21.27 18.71
CA ARG A 99 6.61 20.59 17.74
C ARG A 99 5.51 21.52 17.26
N LEU A 100 5.35 21.63 15.93
CA LEU A 100 4.27 22.38 15.29
C LEU A 100 3.63 21.53 14.20
N GLY A 101 2.39 21.09 14.43
CA GLY A 101 1.69 20.18 13.51
C GLY A 101 2.47 18.87 13.32
N SER A 102 2.81 18.56 12.06
CA SER A 102 3.63 17.41 11.70
C SER A 102 5.14 17.66 11.88
N SER A 103 5.59 18.92 11.99
CA SER A 103 7.00 19.26 12.14
C SER A 103 7.46 19.14 13.60
N SER A 104 8.59 18.47 13.81
CA SER A 104 9.32 18.39 15.08
C SER A 104 10.78 18.77 14.80
N ASN A 105 11.20 19.91 15.32
CA ASN A 105 12.55 20.43 15.09
C ASN A 105 13.36 20.37 16.39
N LEU A 106 14.53 19.74 16.33
CA LEU A 106 15.50 19.70 17.41
C LEU A 106 16.65 20.67 17.11
N THR A 107 16.84 21.65 17.97
CA THR A 107 17.94 22.61 17.87
C THR A 107 19.03 22.26 18.87
N ILE A 108 20.27 22.33 18.40
CA ILE A 108 21.50 22.14 19.19
C ILE A 108 22.30 23.43 19.08
N SER A 109 22.46 24.16 20.19
CA SER A 109 23.29 25.37 20.24
C SER A 109 24.69 25.06 20.77
N GLY A 110 25.67 25.83 20.27
CA GLY A 110 27.06 25.68 20.67
C GLY A 110 27.58 24.28 20.36
N ILE A 111 27.61 23.89 19.08
CA ILE A 111 28.14 22.60 18.63
C ILE A 111 29.55 22.37 19.21
N ILE A 112 29.75 21.21 19.84
CA ILE A 112 31.04 20.71 20.34
C ILE A 112 31.45 19.43 19.62
N GLN A 113 32.71 19.03 19.71
CA GLN A 113 33.23 17.85 19.01
C GLN A 113 32.41 16.56 19.25
N SER A 114 31.92 16.37 20.48
CA SER A 114 31.12 15.19 20.83
C SER A 114 29.69 15.21 20.28
N ASP A 115 29.24 16.30 19.66
CA ASP A 115 27.94 16.38 18.97
C ASP A 115 27.96 15.74 17.57
N GLU A 116 29.13 15.47 16.99
CA GLU A 116 29.24 14.72 15.73
C GLU A 116 28.65 13.31 15.90
N ALA A 117 27.54 13.05 15.21
CA ALA A 117 26.74 11.84 15.35
C ALA A 117 25.65 11.77 14.27
N VAL A 118 25.00 10.61 14.16
CA VAL A 118 23.73 10.50 13.43
C VAL A 118 22.57 10.72 14.39
N TYR A 119 21.68 11.64 14.02
CA TYR A 119 20.48 11.97 14.78
C TYR A 119 19.26 11.39 14.09
N TYR A 120 18.52 10.53 14.79
CA TYR A 120 17.30 9.91 14.26
C TYR A 120 16.07 10.51 14.89
N CYS A 121 15.08 10.78 14.05
CA CYS A 121 13.72 11.03 14.48
C CYS A 121 12.95 9.71 14.49
N GLY A 122 12.27 9.40 15.59
CA GLY A 122 11.45 8.20 15.75
C GLY A 122 10.01 8.57 16.11
N ALA A 123 9.05 8.16 15.31
CA ALA A 123 7.62 8.35 15.59
C ALA A 123 7.04 7.11 16.24
N LYS A 124 6.31 7.26 17.36
CA LYS A 124 5.68 6.14 18.05
C LYS A 124 4.31 5.83 17.45
N ALA A 125 4.17 4.59 16.99
CA ALA A 125 2.91 3.93 16.65
C ALA A 125 2.77 2.65 17.51
N PHE A 126 2.53 1.50 16.89
CA PHE A 126 2.66 0.19 17.56
C PHE A 126 4.13 -0.15 17.87
N TYR A 127 5.06 0.37 17.06
CA TYR A 127 6.51 0.35 17.24
C TYR A 127 7.08 1.75 16.96
N ILE A 128 8.40 1.91 17.06
CA ILE A 128 9.08 3.16 16.67
C ILE A 128 9.43 3.09 15.19
N GLU A 129 8.88 4.02 14.42
CA GLU A 129 9.23 4.21 13.01
C GLU A 129 10.31 5.27 12.92
N PHE A 130 11.46 4.92 12.34
CA PHE A 130 12.57 5.86 12.21
C PHE A 130 12.53 6.59 10.86
N GLY A 131 12.92 7.86 10.89
CA GLY A 131 13.40 8.56 9.70
C GLY A 131 14.79 8.05 9.29
N ASN A 132 15.28 8.55 8.16
CA ASN A 132 16.56 8.11 7.59
C ASN A 132 17.81 8.54 8.40
N GLY A 133 17.64 9.34 9.45
CA GLY A 133 18.75 9.92 10.19
C GLY A 133 19.35 11.15 9.49
N THR A 134 19.96 12.02 10.29
CA THR A 134 20.72 13.18 9.83
C THR A 134 22.12 13.10 10.44
N HIS A 135 23.15 12.98 9.61
CA HIS A 135 24.54 12.99 10.06
C HIS A 135 25.02 14.42 10.26
N LEU A 136 25.27 14.81 11.50
CA LEU A 136 25.91 16.09 11.82
C LEU A 136 27.42 15.92 11.77
N ILE A 137 28.08 16.62 10.84
CA ILE A 137 29.54 16.61 10.64
C ILE A 137 30.11 17.95 11.09
N ILE A 138 31.20 17.92 11.85
CA ILE A 138 31.86 19.14 12.32
C ILE A 138 32.93 19.56 11.32
N LYS A 139 32.86 20.81 10.83
CA LYS A 139 33.90 21.37 9.96
C LYS A 139 35.20 21.49 10.72
N GLY A 140 36.27 20.92 10.15
CA GLY A 140 37.62 21.14 10.65
C GLY A 140 38.04 22.62 10.48
N PRO A 141 39.04 23.10 11.24
CA PRO A 141 39.53 24.49 11.20
C PRO A 141 40.00 24.98 9.81
N HIS A 142 40.16 24.10 8.82
CA HIS A 142 40.74 24.40 7.50
C HIS A 142 39.77 24.29 6.31
N ASP A 143 38.48 24.08 6.54
CA ASP A 143 37.48 23.79 5.48
C ASP A 143 36.89 25.06 4.80
N SER A 144 37.60 26.19 4.87
CA SER A 144 37.22 27.45 4.22
C SER A 144 37.98 27.73 2.91
N THR A 145 38.59 26.71 2.29
CA THR A 145 39.18 26.84 0.95
C THR A 145 38.45 25.95 -0.07
N PRO A 146 38.05 26.48 -1.25
CA PRO A 146 37.50 25.64 -2.30
C PRO A 146 38.62 24.80 -2.89
N LYS A 147 38.61 23.47 -2.67
CA LYS A 147 39.55 22.56 -3.31
C LYS A 147 38.84 21.45 -4.05
N ILE A 148 38.72 21.67 -5.36
CA ILE A 148 38.81 20.62 -6.36
C ILE A 148 40.21 20.01 -6.23
N SER A 149 40.28 18.75 -5.82
CA SER A 149 41.26 17.76 -6.28
C SER A 149 40.93 16.41 -5.63
N LYS A 150 40.51 15.45 -6.46
CA LYS A 150 40.44 14.03 -6.08
C LYS A 150 41.80 13.62 -5.51
N SER A 151 41.80 13.01 -4.34
CA SER A 151 42.99 12.38 -3.74
C SER A 151 42.61 10.94 -3.42
N ASP A 152 43.45 10.01 -3.90
CA ASP A 152 43.23 8.57 -4.05
C ASP A 152 43.18 7.77 -2.73
N HIS A 153 42.77 8.43 -1.65
CA HIS A 153 42.61 7.85 -0.31
C HIS A 153 41.16 7.87 0.20
N LEU A 154 40.19 8.14 -0.70
CA LEU A 154 38.75 8.07 -0.44
C LEU A 154 38.08 6.85 -1.09
N SER A 155 38.80 6.08 -1.91
CA SER A 155 38.26 4.86 -2.55
C SER A 155 38.07 3.72 -1.54
N ASN A 156 39.00 3.53 -0.62
CA ASN A 156 38.94 2.42 0.34
C ASN A 156 37.92 2.64 1.47
N PHE A 157 37.59 3.91 1.77
CA PHE A 157 36.57 4.23 2.78
C PHE A 157 35.15 3.97 2.25
N THR A 158 34.91 4.24 0.96
CA THR A 158 33.62 3.95 0.33
C THR A 158 33.41 2.45 0.12
N GLU A 159 34.47 1.69 -0.14
CA GLU A 159 34.39 0.24 -0.33
C GLU A 159 34.00 -0.52 0.95
N CYS A 160 34.52 -0.12 2.12
CA CYS A 160 34.09 -0.69 3.41
C CYS A 160 32.65 -0.33 3.78
N GLN A 161 32.20 0.87 3.43
CA GLN A 161 30.84 1.33 3.70
C GLN A 161 29.80 0.66 2.78
N GLN A 162 30.19 0.38 1.53
CA GLN A 162 29.38 -0.38 0.56
C GLN A 162 29.16 -1.83 1.03
N LYS A 163 30.18 -2.45 1.62
CA LYS A 163 30.13 -3.85 2.08
C LYS A 163 29.10 -4.07 3.20
N CYS A 164 29.00 -3.12 4.14
CA CYS A 164 27.97 -3.16 5.19
C CYS A 164 26.56 -2.80 4.67
N PHE A 165 26.46 -2.07 3.55
CA PHE A 165 25.19 -1.71 2.91
C PHE A 165 24.57 -2.89 2.12
N GLU A 166 25.40 -3.73 1.51
CA GLU A 166 24.96 -4.99 0.86
C GLU A 166 24.51 -6.05 1.87
N GLU A 167 25.08 -6.06 3.07
CA GLU A 167 24.71 -7.02 4.13
C GLU A 167 23.37 -6.67 4.81
N SER A 168 23.09 -5.37 4.99
CA SER A 168 21.82 -4.88 5.56
C SER A 168 20.64 -4.94 4.57
N THR A 169 20.88 -4.85 3.26
CA THR A 169 19.82 -5.01 2.24
C THR A 169 19.39 -6.47 2.03
N ASN A 170 20.17 -7.45 2.48
CA ASN A 170 19.79 -8.87 2.44
C ASN A 170 18.91 -9.30 3.61
N GLN A 171 18.95 -8.60 4.75
CA GLN A 171 18.09 -8.90 5.91
C GLN A 171 16.71 -8.22 5.84
N VAL A 172 16.60 -7.03 5.23
CA VAL A 172 15.32 -6.28 5.10
C VAL A 172 14.40 -6.84 4.00
N LYS A 173 14.84 -7.83 3.21
CA LYS A 173 13.95 -8.50 2.22
C LYS A 173 13.00 -9.53 2.84
N ASN A 174 13.19 -9.89 4.11
CA ASN A 174 12.52 -11.07 4.68
C ASN A 174 11.35 -10.81 5.63
N GLU A 175 10.97 -9.56 5.94
CA GLU A 175 9.74 -9.30 6.69
C GLU A 175 8.88 -8.21 6.03
N GLU A 176 7.68 -8.63 5.63
CA GLU A 176 6.56 -7.86 5.07
C GLU A 176 6.75 -7.25 3.67
N LYS A 177 7.22 -8.05 2.70
CA LYS A 177 6.74 -7.91 1.33
C LYS A 177 5.51 -8.80 1.16
N LEU A 178 4.36 -8.20 0.91
CA LEU A 178 3.26 -8.90 0.25
C LEU A 178 3.82 -9.49 -1.04
N GLY A 179 4.07 -10.80 -1.03
CA GLY A 179 4.97 -11.44 -1.99
C GLY A 179 4.50 -11.24 -3.45
N PRO A 180 5.41 -11.35 -4.43
CA PRO A 180 5.07 -11.33 -5.86
C PRO A 180 4.01 -12.38 -6.25
N GLU A 181 3.78 -13.38 -5.41
CA GLU A 181 2.69 -14.35 -5.56
C GLU A 181 1.30 -13.74 -5.39
N VAL A 182 1.09 -12.80 -4.46
CA VAL A 182 -0.23 -12.20 -4.23
C VAL A 182 -0.60 -11.24 -5.37
N LEU A 183 0.38 -10.51 -5.89
CA LEU A 183 0.20 -9.64 -7.05
C LEU A 183 -0.03 -10.44 -8.34
N GLY A 184 0.69 -11.56 -8.51
CA GLY A 184 0.47 -12.51 -9.59
C GLY A 184 -0.93 -13.12 -9.58
N LEU A 185 -1.43 -13.50 -8.40
CA LEU A 185 -2.78 -14.04 -8.22
C LEU A 185 -3.86 -12.98 -8.50
N ALA A 186 -3.67 -11.73 -8.04
CA ALA A 186 -4.61 -10.65 -8.32
C ALA A 186 -4.72 -10.35 -9.84
N CYS A 187 -3.60 -10.32 -10.55
CA CYS A 187 -3.58 -10.14 -12.00
C CYS A 187 -4.20 -11.34 -12.75
N ALA A 188 -3.94 -12.56 -12.30
CA ALA A 188 -4.51 -13.78 -12.90
C ALA A 188 -6.03 -13.85 -12.71
N LEU A 189 -6.54 -13.53 -11.52
CA LEU A 189 -7.99 -13.49 -11.25
C LEU A 189 -8.68 -12.38 -12.06
N GLY A 190 -8.04 -11.23 -12.23
CA GLY A 190 -8.53 -10.15 -13.10
C GLY A 190 -8.64 -10.58 -14.56
N PHE A 191 -7.63 -11.27 -15.09
CA PHE A 191 -7.64 -11.81 -16.46
C PHE A 191 -8.72 -12.88 -16.66
N CYS A 192 -8.87 -13.79 -15.69
CA CYS A 192 -9.92 -14.81 -15.71
C CYS A 192 -11.32 -14.18 -15.72
N GLY A 193 -11.55 -13.13 -14.93
CA GLY A 193 -12.81 -12.39 -14.93
C GLY A 193 -13.15 -11.84 -16.32
N VAL A 194 -12.21 -11.16 -16.97
CA VAL A 194 -12.40 -10.58 -18.31
C VAL A 194 -12.65 -11.65 -19.37
N LEU A 195 -11.94 -12.78 -19.31
CA LEU A 195 -12.17 -13.91 -20.23
C LEU A 195 -13.55 -14.52 -20.02
N ILE A 196 -13.99 -14.71 -18.79
CA ILE A 196 -15.33 -15.23 -18.48
C ILE A 196 -16.40 -14.27 -19.01
N PHE A 197 -16.28 -12.96 -18.78
CA PHE A 197 -17.22 -11.97 -19.32
C PHE A 197 -17.25 -11.97 -20.86
N ALA A 198 -16.10 -12.11 -21.52
CA ALA A 198 -16.02 -12.20 -22.97
C ALA A 198 -16.66 -13.48 -23.52
N LEU A 199 -16.45 -14.63 -22.87
CA LEU A 199 -17.06 -15.91 -23.22
C LEU A 199 -18.57 -15.90 -23.00
N VAL A 200 -19.03 -15.37 -21.86
CA VAL A 200 -20.46 -15.20 -21.56
C VAL A 200 -21.10 -14.27 -22.59
N GLY A 201 -20.47 -13.14 -22.92
CA GLY A 201 -20.94 -12.24 -23.96
C GLY A 201 -20.98 -12.89 -25.35
N PHE A 202 -19.98 -13.71 -25.69
CA PHE A 202 -19.95 -14.45 -26.95
C PHE A 202 -21.04 -15.53 -27.03
N ILE A 203 -21.29 -16.24 -25.93
CA ILE A 203 -22.36 -17.22 -25.80
C ILE A 203 -23.72 -16.51 -25.91
N PHE A 204 -23.93 -15.39 -25.20
CA PHE A 204 -25.16 -14.61 -25.29
C PHE A 204 -25.40 -14.11 -26.71
N LYS A 205 -24.34 -13.69 -27.41
CA LYS A 205 -24.40 -13.28 -28.81
C LYS A 205 -24.72 -14.46 -29.74
N ARG A 206 -24.18 -15.66 -29.47
CA ARG A 206 -24.51 -16.91 -30.20
C ARG A 206 -25.95 -17.36 -29.96
N VAL A 207 -26.46 -17.19 -28.74
CA VAL A 207 -27.85 -17.50 -28.35
C VAL A 207 -28.83 -16.55 -29.05
N GLN A 208 -28.50 -15.25 -29.11
CA GLN A 208 -29.30 -14.27 -29.84
C GLN A 208 -29.27 -14.50 -31.36
N VAL A 209 -28.11 -14.86 -31.93
CA VAL A 209 -27.99 -15.22 -33.36
C VAL A 209 -28.72 -16.53 -33.67
N SER A 210 -28.71 -17.50 -32.76
CA SER A 210 -29.46 -18.76 -32.91
C SER A 210 -30.98 -18.59 -32.76
N GLY A 211 -31.46 -17.46 -32.24
CA GLY A 211 -32.87 -17.12 -32.10
C GLY A 211 -33.50 -16.47 -33.34
N GLN A 212 -32.70 -16.11 -34.35
CA GLN A 212 -33.15 -15.35 -35.53
C GLN A 212 -33.02 -16.10 -36.87
N ASP A 213 -32.75 -17.41 -36.83
CA ASP A 213 -32.68 -18.32 -38.00
C ASP A 213 -33.74 -19.44 -37.93
N LYS A 214 -34.91 -19.19 -37.34
CA LYS A 214 -36.07 -20.10 -37.41
C LYS A 214 -37.35 -19.36 -37.80
N GLU A 215 -37.28 -18.64 -38.92
CA GLU A 215 -38.47 -18.25 -39.65
C GLU A 215 -38.21 -18.56 -41.14
N VAL A 216 -39.18 -19.21 -41.79
CA VAL A 216 -39.19 -19.64 -43.21
C VAL A 216 -38.55 -21.01 -43.54
N ARG A 217 -39.31 -22.08 -43.25
CA ARG A 217 -39.73 -23.03 -44.31
C ARG A 217 -41.01 -23.75 -43.85
N GLY A 218 -42.11 -23.44 -44.53
CA GLY A 218 -43.44 -23.90 -44.16
C GLY A 218 -43.75 -25.34 -44.58
N ALA A 219 -44.74 -25.86 -43.85
CA ALA A 219 -45.82 -26.76 -44.23
C ALA A 219 -45.52 -28.24 -44.55
N GLN A 220 -46.42 -29.06 -43.97
CA GLN A 220 -46.66 -30.50 -44.05
C GLN A 220 -45.89 -31.33 -43.02
N ASP A 221 -46.50 -32.16 -42.17
CA ASP A 221 -47.88 -32.56 -41.85
C ASP A 221 -47.75 -33.52 -40.64
N SER A 222 -48.75 -33.58 -39.76
CA SER A 222 -49.01 -34.63 -38.73
C SER A 222 -47.91 -34.92 -37.68
N ASP A 223 -48.14 -35.06 -36.38
CA ASP A 223 -49.26 -34.90 -35.46
C ASP A 223 -48.63 -34.82 -34.05
N ASP A 224 -49.41 -34.26 -33.13
CA ASP A 224 -49.52 -34.65 -31.73
C ASP A 224 -48.79 -33.87 -30.61
N GLU A 225 -49.66 -33.58 -29.63
CA GLU A 225 -49.47 -33.18 -28.24
C GLU A 225 -48.81 -31.82 -27.90
N ASN A 226 -49.69 -30.93 -27.42
CA ASN A 226 -49.61 -30.28 -26.12
C ASN A 226 -49.72 -28.75 -26.19
N LEU A 227 -50.97 -28.28 -26.29
CA LEU A 227 -51.41 -26.99 -25.75
C LEU A 227 -52.95 -27.01 -25.78
N THR A 228 -53.60 -27.03 -24.62
CA THR A 228 -54.79 -26.23 -24.24
C THR A 228 -55.36 -26.77 -22.91
N TYR A 229 -54.72 -26.44 -21.78
CA TYR A 229 -55.38 -26.54 -20.45
C TYR A 229 -56.11 -25.24 -20.11
N ALA A 230 -56.90 -24.72 -21.05
CA ALA A 230 -57.83 -23.64 -20.74
C ALA A 230 -59.24 -24.14 -21.04
N ALA A 231 -60.04 -24.19 -19.98
CA ALA A 231 -61.47 -24.46 -19.93
C ALA A 231 -61.92 -25.94 -19.93
N LEU A 232 -62.39 -26.41 -18.77
CA LEU A 232 -63.85 -26.55 -18.55
C LEU A 232 -64.15 -26.76 -17.05
N ARG A 233 -65.16 -26.02 -16.59
CA ARG A 233 -65.66 -25.95 -15.21
C ARG A 233 -67.10 -26.47 -15.21
N PHE A 234 -67.45 -27.15 -14.12
CA PHE A 234 -68.79 -27.37 -13.54
C PHE A 234 -69.44 -28.78 -13.59
N SER A 235 -69.51 -29.32 -12.36
CA SER A 235 -70.70 -29.86 -11.67
C SER A 235 -71.09 -31.33 -11.91
N GLN A 236 -70.95 -32.14 -10.86
CA GLN A 236 -72.10 -32.68 -10.11
C GLN A 236 -71.66 -33.34 -8.79
N ARG A 237 -72.33 -32.99 -7.69
CA ARG A 237 -72.20 -33.61 -6.37
C ARG A 237 -72.79 -35.02 -6.38
N LYS A 238 -72.19 -35.96 -5.66
CA LYS A 238 -72.97 -36.94 -4.88
C LYS A 238 -72.27 -37.31 -3.57
N ILE A 239 -72.98 -36.94 -2.50
CA ILE A 239 -72.77 -37.32 -1.11
C ILE A 239 -72.98 -38.83 -0.97
N LYS A 240 -72.16 -39.52 -0.16
CA LYS A 240 -72.64 -40.63 0.66
C LYS A 240 -71.86 -40.74 1.98
N SER A 241 -72.65 -41.00 3.01
CA SER A 241 -72.41 -40.90 4.44
C SER A 241 -71.92 -42.22 5.05
N GLY A 242 -71.20 -42.11 6.17
CA GLY A 242 -70.96 -43.16 7.18
C GLY A 242 -69.52 -43.07 7.70
N GLY A 243 -69.17 -42.75 8.96
CA GLY A 243 -69.93 -42.51 10.19
C GLY A 243 -69.39 -43.42 11.31
N ARG A 244 -68.39 -42.97 12.10
CA ARG A 244 -68.26 -43.25 13.56
C ARG A 244 -67.07 -42.49 14.21
N ARG A 245 -67.41 -41.67 15.23
CA ARG A 245 -66.75 -41.34 16.53
C ARG A 245 -65.46 -42.12 16.87
N GLU A 246 -64.43 -41.63 17.58
CA GLU A 246 -64.21 -40.46 18.46
C GLU A 246 -62.73 -40.47 18.92
N ARG A 247 -62.18 -39.29 19.26
CA ARG A 247 -61.31 -39.00 20.44
C ARG A 247 -60.09 -38.13 20.12
N SER A 248 -60.10 -36.99 20.80
CA SER A 248 -59.12 -35.93 20.88
C SER A 248 -57.86 -36.35 21.64
N GLN A 249 -56.68 -35.88 21.22
CA GLN A 249 -55.71 -35.32 22.15
C GLN A 249 -54.68 -34.42 21.47
N GLN A 250 -54.65 -33.20 21.98
CA GLN A 250 -53.71 -32.13 21.71
C GLN A 250 -52.63 -32.17 22.79
N CYS A 251 -51.37 -32.00 22.41
CA CYS A 251 -50.32 -31.58 23.34
C CYS A 251 -49.62 -30.33 22.79
N VAL A 252 -49.62 -29.32 23.65
CA VAL A 252 -48.93 -28.03 23.57
C VAL A 252 -47.50 -28.22 24.06
N ASN A 253 -46.55 -27.55 23.42
CA ASN A 253 -45.16 -27.44 23.86
C ASN A 253 -45.03 -26.42 25.00
N ILE A 254 -44.11 -26.73 25.91
CA ILE A 254 -43.65 -25.98 27.09
C ILE A 254 -43.25 -24.54 26.72
#